data_AF-A0A355YDL4-F1
#
_entry.id   AF-A0A355YDL4-F1
#
_cell.length_a   1.000
_cell.length_b   1.000
_cell.length_c   1.000
_cell.angle_alpha   90.00
_cell.angle_beta   90.00
_cell.angle_gamma   90.00
#
_symmetry.space_group_name_H-M   'P 1'
#
loop_
_entity.id
_entity.type
_entity.pdbx_description
1 polymer ?
#
loop_
_entity_poly.entity_id
_entity_poly.type
_entity_poly.pdbx_seq_one_letter_code
_entity_poly.pdbx_strand_id
1 'polypeptide(L)'
;MVVVAILAILAAIALPAYGNYVLVGKTRTAQADLRALSAALENHRQRTLSYPTATPANVAAIKSAFPAWSPAAKAADFGFSVNSSGSGYTVTATGAGKLSGCTLTLKQDGATTNSGCLVGW
;
A
#
# COMPACT_ATOMS: atom_id res chain seq x y z
N MET A 1 -0.45 15.74 -44.45
CA MET A 1 -0.67 16.20 -43.06
C MET A 1 -1.70 15.39 -42.27
N VAL A 2 -2.30 14.34 -42.84
CA VAL A 2 -3.30 13.49 -42.15
C VAL A 2 -2.68 12.52 -41.13
N VAL A 3 -1.46 12.01 -41.40
CA VAL A 3 -0.78 11.04 -40.51
C VAL A 3 -0.47 11.65 -39.13
N VAL A 4 -0.05 12.91 -39.08
CA VAL A 4 0.23 13.61 -37.80
C VAL A 4 -1.06 13.80 -37.00
N ALA A 5 -2.18 14.09 -37.67
CA ALA A 5 -3.47 14.21 -37.00
C ALA A 5 -3.94 12.87 -36.40
N ILE A 6 -3.76 11.76 -37.12
CA ILE A 6 -4.09 10.41 -36.63
C ILE A 6 -3.20 10.03 -35.43
N LEU A 7 -1.89 10.30 -35.51
CA LEU A 7 -0.96 10.07 -34.40
C LEU A 7 -1.29 10.91 -33.17
N ALA A 8 -1.71 12.17 -33.35
CA ALA A 8 -2.12 13.04 -32.25
C ALA A 8 -3.37 12.49 -31.52
N ILE A 9 -4.36 11.99 -32.27
CA ILE A 9 -5.58 11.39 -31.70
C ILE A 9 -5.25 10.10 -30.93
N LEU A 10 -4.39 9.24 -31.49
CA LEU A 10 -3.95 8.01 -30.82
C LEU A 10 -3.15 8.30 -29.53
N ALA A 11 -2.24 9.27 -29.58
CA ALA A 11 -1.44 9.66 -28.41
C ALA A 11 -2.32 10.25 -27.29
N ALA A 12 -3.36 11.00 -27.65
CA ALA A 12 -4.29 11.59 -26.68
C ALA A 12 -5.03 10.54 -25.83
N ILE A 13 -5.25 9.32 -26.36
CA ILE A 13 -5.91 8.22 -25.64
C ILE A 13 -4.86 7.35 -24.92
N ALA A 14 -3.73 7.08 -25.57
CA ALA A 14 -2.71 6.17 -25.05
C ALA A 14 -1.98 6.71 -23.81
N LEU A 15 -1.69 8.02 -23.77
CA LEU A 15 -0.96 8.65 -22.67
C LEU A 15 -1.72 8.61 -21.32
N PRO A 16 -2.99 9.02 -21.21
CA PRO A 16 -3.72 8.94 -19.95
C PRO A 16 -3.95 7.49 -19.51
N ALA A 17 -4.15 6.56 -20.45
CA ALA A 17 -4.33 5.14 -20.14
C ALA A 17 -3.07 4.54 -19.48
N TYR A 18 -1.88 4.87 -19.98
CA TYR A 18 -0.61 4.41 -19.40
C TYR A 18 -0.39 4.97 -17.99
N GLY A 19 -0.76 6.23 -17.75
CA GLY A 19 -0.69 6.85 -16.43
C GLY A 19 -1.48 6.09 -15.37
N ASN A 20 -2.72 5.70 -15.69
CA ASN A 20 -3.55 4.91 -14.78
C ASN A 20 -2.96 3.51 -14.52
N TYR A 21 -2.42 2.85 -15.55
CA TYR A 21 -1.81 1.52 -15.38
C TYR A 21 -0.66 1.53 -14.36
N VAL A 22 0.20 2.56 -14.40
CA VAL A 22 1.30 2.70 -13.44
C VAL A 22 0.77 2.92 -12.02
N LEU A 23 -0.28 3.73 -11.83
CA LEU A 23 -0.90 3.96 -10.51
C LEU A 23 -1.55 2.68 -9.94
N VAL A 24 -2.19 1.88 -10.81
CA VAL A 24 -2.71 0.57 -10.44
C VAL A 24 -1.58 -0.36 -9.98
N GLY A 25 -0.46 -0.39 -10.72
CA GLY A 25 0.72 -1.16 -10.33
C GLY A 25 1.23 -0.77 -8.94
N LYS A 26 1.37 0.54 -8.66
CA LYS A 26 1.79 1.05 -7.35
C LYS A 26 0.83 0.64 -6.23
N THR A 27 -0.48 0.68 -6.48
CA THR A 27 -1.50 0.26 -5.50
C THR A 27 -1.36 -1.23 -5.16
N ARG A 28 -1.15 -2.09 -6.16
CA ARG A 28 -0.92 -3.52 -5.95
C ARG A 28 0.38 -3.80 -5.19
N THR A 29 1.44 -3.03 -5.45
CA THR A 29 2.68 -3.12 -4.66
C THR A 29 2.42 -2.78 -3.20
N ALA A 30 1.66 -1.72 -2.91
CA ALA A 30 1.30 -1.37 -1.54
C ALA A 30 0.44 -2.44 -0.84
N GLN A 31 -0.48 -3.08 -1.56
CA GLN A 31 -1.24 -4.24 -1.04
C GLN A 31 -0.33 -5.41 -0.68
N ALA A 32 0.66 -5.72 -1.53
CA ALA A 32 1.65 -6.76 -1.25
C ALA A 32 2.50 -6.40 -0.02
N ASP A 33 2.92 -5.15 0.11
CA ASP A 33 3.68 -4.66 1.27
C ASP A 33 2.87 -4.76 2.58
N LEU A 34 1.57 -4.48 2.55
CA LEU A 34 0.67 -4.67 3.70
C LEU A 34 0.55 -6.15 4.09
N ARG A 35 0.46 -7.06 3.11
CA ARG A 35 0.44 -8.51 3.36
C ARG A 35 1.76 -9.02 3.92
N ALA A 36 2.88 -8.47 3.47
CA ALA A 36 4.19 -8.78 4.03
C ALA A 36 4.30 -8.28 5.49
N LEU A 37 3.73 -7.11 5.79
CA LEU A 37 3.71 -6.56 7.15
C LEU A 37 2.84 -7.40 8.09
N SER A 38 1.66 -7.82 7.64
CA SER A 38 0.79 -8.72 8.41
C SER A 38 1.47 -10.07 8.69
N ALA A 39 2.21 -10.60 7.72
CA ALA A 39 2.98 -11.83 7.93
C ALA A 39 4.11 -11.63 8.97
N ALA A 40 4.78 -10.47 8.98
CA ALA A 40 5.78 -10.15 10.00
C ALA A 40 5.17 -10.04 11.41
N LEU A 41 3.98 -9.42 11.53
CA LEU A 41 3.23 -9.35 12.78
C LEU A 41 2.79 -10.72 13.29
N GLU A 42 2.31 -11.59 12.39
CA GLU A 42 1.92 -12.95 12.77
C GLU A 42 3.13 -13.80 13.18
N ASN A 43 4.25 -13.68 12.47
CA ASN A 43 5.50 -14.34 12.85
C ASN A 43 6.00 -13.89 14.24
N HIS A 44 5.78 -12.63 14.60
CA HIS A 44 6.08 -12.15 15.96
C HIS A 44 5.16 -12.83 16.99
N ARG A 45 3.85 -12.83 16.74
CA ARG A 45 2.86 -13.49 17.61
C ARG A 45 3.17 -14.97 17.82
N GLN A 46 3.60 -15.68 16.79
CA GLN A 46 3.98 -17.10 16.93
C GLN A 46 5.16 -17.32 17.90
N ARG A 47 6.03 -16.33 18.08
CA ARG A 47 7.20 -16.42 18.98
C ARG A 47 6.91 -15.92 20.39
N THR A 48 6.09 -14.88 20.52
CA THR A 48 5.84 -14.19 21.81
C THR A 48 4.43 -14.40 22.36
N LEU A 49 3.58 -15.14 21.64
CA LEU A 49 2.16 -15.42 21.93
C LEU A 49 1.26 -14.16 22.02
N SER A 50 1.79 -12.99 21.67
CA SER A 50 1.09 -11.71 21.73
C SER A 50 1.54 -10.81 20.59
N TYR A 51 0.67 -9.95 20.10
CA TYR A 51 1.08 -8.90 19.16
C TYR A 51 1.85 -7.80 19.91
N PRO A 52 2.83 -7.14 19.26
CA PRO A 52 3.56 -6.05 19.90
C PRO A 52 2.62 -4.87 20.08
N THR A 53 2.58 -4.29 21.29
CA THR A 53 1.83 -3.07 21.56
C THR A 53 2.61 -1.88 21.00
N ALA A 54 2.34 -1.55 19.74
CA ALA A 54 3.04 -0.50 19.04
C ALA A 54 2.13 0.17 18.02
N THR A 55 2.22 1.49 17.95
CA THR A 55 1.49 2.32 16.98
C THR A 55 2.44 3.12 16.07
N PRO A 56 3.39 2.46 15.37
CA PRO A 56 4.31 3.17 14.50
C PRO A 56 3.56 3.81 13.33
N ALA A 57 3.67 5.13 13.21
CA ALA A 57 2.93 5.94 12.24
C ALA A 57 3.69 6.17 10.91
N ASN A 58 4.92 5.68 10.78
CA ASN A 58 5.73 5.86 9.59
C ASN A 58 6.61 4.64 9.29
N VAL A 59 7.09 4.55 8.05
CA VAL A 59 7.91 3.43 7.56
C VAL A 59 9.17 3.22 8.39
N ALA A 60 9.84 4.29 8.84
CA ALA A 60 11.06 4.18 9.63
C ALA A 60 10.80 3.55 11.01
N ALA A 61 9.73 3.96 11.68
CA ALA A 61 9.30 3.38 12.96
C ALA A 61 8.85 1.93 12.80
N ILE A 62 8.15 1.59 11.71
CA ILE A 62 7.78 0.20 11.41
C ILE A 62 9.03 -0.63 11.18
N LYS A 63 10.01 -0.13 10.41
CA LYS A 63 11.27 -0.85 10.15
C LYS A 63 12.12 -1.05 11.41
N SER A 64 12.07 -0.10 12.34
CA SER A 64 12.71 -0.26 13.66
C SER A 64 12.06 -1.36 14.49
N ALA A 65 10.73 -1.51 14.41
CA ALA A 65 9.99 -2.55 15.14
C ALA A 65 10.06 -3.91 14.43
N PHE A 66 10.09 -3.90 13.10
CA PHE A 66 10.08 -5.07 12.22
C PHE A 66 11.19 -4.94 11.16
N PRO A 67 12.46 -5.21 11.51
CA PRO A 67 13.59 -5.04 10.60
C PRO A 67 13.53 -5.97 9.37
N ALA A 68 12.79 -7.08 9.47
CA ALA A 68 12.55 -8.00 8.36
C ALA A 68 11.57 -7.44 7.31
N TRP A 69 10.80 -6.40 7.64
CA TRP A 69 9.87 -5.77 6.72
C TRP A 69 10.53 -4.56 6.03
N SER A 70 10.44 -4.54 4.70
CA SER A 70 10.86 -3.40 3.89
C SER A 70 9.86 -3.21 2.75
N PRO A 71 9.15 -2.07 2.68
CA PRO A 71 8.18 -1.85 1.63
C PRO A 71 8.88 -1.65 0.28
N ALA A 72 8.31 -2.23 -0.77
CA ALA A 72 8.69 -1.99 -2.16
C ALA A 72 8.06 -0.69 -2.70
N ALA A 73 6.93 -0.27 -2.14
CA ALA A 73 6.29 1.01 -2.44
C ALA A 73 7.18 2.18 -2.03
N LYS A 74 7.26 3.20 -2.90
CA LYS A 74 8.01 4.42 -2.59
C LYS A 74 7.26 5.22 -1.55
N ALA A 75 7.99 5.76 -0.57
CA ALA A 75 7.43 6.63 0.47
C ALA A 75 6.73 7.90 -0.07
N ALA A 76 7.06 8.32 -1.30
CA ALA A 76 6.40 9.43 -1.99
C ALA A 76 5.01 9.06 -2.54
N ASP A 77 4.72 7.76 -2.72
CA ASP A 77 3.46 7.26 -3.27
C ASP A 77 2.54 6.69 -2.17
N PHE A 78 3.12 6.05 -1.15
CA PHE A 78 2.38 5.47 -0.02
C PHE A 78 3.11 5.65 1.31
N GLY A 79 2.36 6.11 2.32
CA GLY A 79 2.72 6.03 3.72
C GLY A 79 2.12 4.77 4.35
N PHE A 80 2.78 4.25 5.39
CA PHE A 80 2.32 3.08 6.13
C PHE A 80 2.26 3.38 7.63
N SER A 81 1.23 2.89 8.28
CA SER A 81 1.07 2.91 9.74
C SER A 81 0.55 1.58 10.25
N VAL A 82 0.89 1.27 11.49
CA VAL A 82 0.40 0.09 12.20
C VAL A 82 -0.24 0.55 13.49
N ASN A 83 -1.39 -0.01 13.82
CA ASN A 83 -1.99 0.07 15.15
C ASN A 83 -2.14 -1.35 15.66
N SER A 84 -1.33 -1.73 16.65
CA SER A 84 -1.32 -3.07 17.22
C SER A 84 -1.51 -3.00 18.73
N SER A 85 -2.51 -3.71 19.22
CA SER A 85 -2.74 -4.01 20.64
C SER A 85 -2.50 -5.51 20.84
N GLY A 86 -2.08 -5.97 22.01
CA GLY A 86 -1.66 -7.39 22.20
C GLY A 86 -2.65 -8.45 21.70
N SER A 87 -3.94 -8.11 21.55
CA SER A 87 -5.00 -8.97 21.02
C SER A 87 -5.25 -8.85 19.51
N GLY A 88 -4.76 -7.83 18.81
CA GLY A 88 -4.98 -7.67 17.37
C GLY A 88 -4.29 -6.45 16.77
N TYR A 89 -4.27 -6.38 15.43
CA TYR A 89 -3.64 -5.28 14.72
C TYR A 89 -4.46 -4.79 13.54
N THR A 90 -4.20 -3.55 13.15
CA THR A 90 -4.65 -2.91 11.92
C THR A 90 -3.46 -2.27 11.26
N VAL A 91 -3.13 -2.69 10.04
CA VAL A 91 -2.12 -2.05 9.20
C VAL A 91 -2.82 -1.19 8.15
N THR A 92 -2.33 0.01 7.92
CA THR A 92 -2.93 0.99 7.02
C THR A 92 -1.89 1.53 6.06
N ALA A 93 -2.19 1.52 4.77
CA ALA A 93 -1.45 2.23 3.74
C ALA A 93 -2.27 3.42 3.23
N THR A 94 -1.68 4.62 3.28
CA THR A 94 -2.28 5.86 2.81
C THR A 94 -1.53 6.36 1.59
N GLY A 95 -2.22 6.46 0.47
CA GLY A 95 -1.68 6.98 -0.78
C GLY A 95 -1.41 8.48 -0.72
N ALA A 96 -0.37 8.91 -1.42
CA ALA A 96 0.07 10.28 -1.53
C ALA A 96 0.21 10.70 -3.01
N GLY A 97 0.32 12.00 -3.26
CA GLY A 97 0.49 12.56 -4.60
C GLY A 97 -0.67 12.16 -5.53
N LYS A 98 -0.36 11.45 -6.63
CA LYS A 98 -1.35 10.99 -7.62
C LYS A 98 -2.26 9.86 -7.10
N LEU A 99 -1.93 9.27 -5.95
CA LEU A 99 -2.74 8.27 -5.24
C LEU A 99 -3.36 8.84 -3.96
N SER A 100 -3.34 10.17 -3.79
CA SER A 100 -4.00 10.83 -2.66
C SER A 100 -5.48 10.43 -2.57
N GLY A 101 -5.93 10.09 -1.37
CA GLY A 101 -7.28 9.59 -1.12
C GLY A 101 -7.42 8.07 -1.16
N CYS A 102 -6.45 7.34 -1.73
CA CYS A 102 -6.40 5.88 -1.66
C CYS A 102 -5.96 5.44 -0.26
N THR A 103 -6.84 4.78 0.47
CA THR A 103 -6.54 4.19 1.79
C THR A 103 -6.86 2.71 1.77
N LEU A 104 -5.87 1.90 2.12
CA LEU A 104 -5.97 0.45 2.21
C LEU A 104 -5.72 0.04 3.66
N THR A 105 -6.62 -0.74 4.24
CA THR A 105 -6.43 -1.31 5.58
C THR A 105 -6.48 -2.82 5.53
N LEU A 106 -5.67 -3.47 6.35
CA LEU A 106 -5.73 -4.90 6.60
C LEU A 106 -5.71 -5.13 8.12
N LYS A 107 -6.69 -5.89 8.61
CA LYS A 107 -6.80 -6.28 10.02
C LYS A 107 -6.32 -7.71 10.23
N GLN A 108 -6.10 -8.06 11.49
CA GLN A 108 -5.64 -9.38 11.93
C GLN A 108 -6.56 -10.55 11.52
N ASP A 109 -7.86 -10.31 11.41
CA ASP A 109 -8.88 -11.26 10.95
C ASP A 109 -8.89 -11.45 9.42
N GLY A 110 -7.99 -10.77 8.71
CA GLY A 110 -7.96 -10.76 7.24
C GLY A 110 -8.96 -9.79 6.63
N ALA A 111 -9.71 -9.02 7.42
CA ALA A 111 -10.63 -8.02 6.89
C ALA A 111 -9.82 -6.91 6.20
N THR A 112 -10.09 -6.75 4.92
CA THR A 112 -9.51 -5.70 4.09
C THR A 112 -10.54 -4.61 3.85
N THR A 113 -10.10 -3.35 3.93
CA THR A 113 -10.91 -2.24 3.44
C THR A 113 -10.13 -1.45 2.42
N ASN A 114 -10.87 -0.87 1.48
CA ASN A 114 -10.34 -0.05 0.42
C ASN A 114 -11.26 1.16 0.25
N SER A 115 -10.68 2.35 0.31
CA SER A 115 -11.37 3.60 0.08
C SER A 115 -10.57 4.45 -0.88
N GLY A 116 -11.20 4.96 -1.95
CA GLY A 116 -10.60 5.94 -2.85
C GLY A 116 -9.44 5.42 -3.73
N CYS A 117 -9.19 4.11 -3.79
CA CYS A 117 -8.18 3.54 -4.69
C CYS A 117 -8.77 3.18 -6.06
N LEU A 118 -7.93 3.23 -7.09
CA LEU A 118 -8.29 2.89 -8.47
C LEU A 118 -8.62 1.40 -8.67
N VAL A 119 -8.18 0.53 -7.76
CA VAL A 119 -8.40 -0.93 -7.81
C VAL A 119 -8.69 -1.50 -6.43
N GLY A 120 -9.52 -2.56 -6.39
CA GLY A 120 -9.87 -3.37 -5.21
C GLY A 120 -8.74 -4.29 -4.71
N TRP A 121 -9.03 -5.04 -3.64
CA TRP A 121 -8.14 -6.06 -3.05
C TRP A 121 -8.12 -7.38 -3.81
#